data_AF-A0A840YIG6-F1
#
_entry.id   AF-A0A840YIG6-F1
#
_cell.length_a   1.000
_cell.length_b   1.000
_cell.length_c   1.000
_cell.angle_alpha   90.00
_cell.angle_beta   90.00
_cell.angle_gamma   90.00
#
_symmetry.space_group_name_H-M   'P 1'
#
loop_
_entity.id
_entity.type
_entity.pdbx_description
1 polymer ?
#
loop_
_entity_poly.entity_id
_entity_poly.type
_entity_poly.pdbx_seq_one_letter_code
_entity_poly.pdbx_strand_id
1 'polypeptide(L)'
;MGLLTKDLQATPALIDLVAAWGRQKYRAALDAVLRNTYAFLKDVDLSSITPAQLTTRFECVGYAASVQTRAVSFFLNAGAAAGWPIGPRLMFGRTLSRKGRSAIVEPLLPRRLGTSRFDESRRLTLTERIIDKFPDFDPAWSARERATWYRHLNEALKVVNASANARR
;
A
#
# COMPACT_ATOMS: atom_id res chain seq x y z
N MET A 1 -15.60 -7.16 -10.52
CA MET A 1 -14.49 -8.15 -10.52
C MET A 1 -15.02 -9.43 -11.17
N GLY A 2 -14.80 -9.61 -12.47
CA GLY A 2 -15.38 -10.71 -13.26
C GLY A 2 -14.60 -12.04 -13.19
N LEU A 3 -13.86 -12.27 -12.10
CA LEU A 3 -13.07 -13.50 -11.91
C LEU A 3 -13.76 -14.52 -11.00
N LEU A 4 -14.78 -14.07 -10.28
CA LEU A 4 -15.65 -14.92 -9.48
C LEU A 4 -17.09 -14.73 -9.97
N THR A 5 -17.81 -15.83 -10.09
CA THR A 5 -19.26 -15.82 -10.32
C THR A 5 -19.97 -15.22 -9.09
N LYS A 6 -21.23 -14.80 -9.22
CA LYS A 6 -22.04 -14.31 -8.09
C LYS A 6 -22.08 -15.30 -6.92
N ASP A 7 -21.90 -16.59 -7.21
CA ASP A 7 -21.84 -17.70 -6.25
C ASP A 7 -20.42 -17.97 -5.70
N LEU A 8 -19.50 -17.00 -5.82
CA LEU A 8 -18.10 -17.08 -5.39
C LEU A 8 -17.28 -18.20 -6.08
N GLN A 9 -17.79 -18.76 -7.17
CA GLN A 9 -17.10 -19.80 -7.94
C GLN A 9 -16.02 -19.21 -8.83
N ALA A 10 -14.89 -19.91 -8.95
CA ALA A 10 -13.81 -19.54 -9.85
C ALA A 10 -14.30 -19.58 -11.30
N THR A 11 -14.14 -18.47 -12.01
CA THR A 11 -14.40 -18.45 -13.45
C THR A 11 -13.33 -19.25 -14.21
N PRO A 12 -13.62 -19.79 -15.39
CA PRO A 12 -12.63 -20.47 -16.24
C PRO A 12 -11.37 -19.61 -16.47
N ALA A 13 -11.55 -18.29 -16.63
CA ALA A 13 -10.45 -17.33 -16.76
C ALA A 13 -9.50 -17.32 -15.54
N LEU A 14 -10.04 -17.47 -14.33
CA LEU A 14 -9.22 -17.56 -13.11
C LEU A 14 -8.50 -18.91 -13.03
N ILE A 15 -9.19 -20.01 -13.39
CA ILE A 15 -8.62 -21.35 -13.41
C ILE A 15 -7.44 -21.42 -14.39
N ASP A 16 -7.61 -20.88 -15.59
CA ASP A 16 -6.57 -20.82 -16.62
C ASP A 16 -5.40 -19.93 -16.20
N LEU A 17 -5.68 -18.80 -15.54
CA LEU A 17 -4.65 -17.90 -15.01
C LEU A 17 -3.78 -18.60 -13.94
N VAL A 18 -4.42 -19.31 -13.02
CA VAL A 18 -3.74 -20.08 -11.96
C VAL A 18 -2.96 -21.24 -12.56
N ALA A 19 -3.54 -21.97 -13.51
CA ALA A 19 -2.85 -23.05 -14.22
C ALA A 19 -1.65 -22.54 -15.03
N ALA A 20 -1.70 -21.31 -15.54
CA ALA A 20 -0.60 -20.68 -16.26
C ALA A 20 0.46 -20.09 -15.32
N TRP A 21 0.22 -19.98 -14.02
CA TRP A 21 1.14 -19.35 -13.06
C TRP A 21 2.54 -19.96 -13.10
N GLY A 22 3.57 -19.11 -13.20
CA GLY A 22 4.97 -19.54 -13.33
C GLY A 22 5.37 -20.06 -14.72
N ARG A 23 4.45 -20.10 -15.69
CA ARG A 23 4.72 -20.49 -17.08
C ARG A 23 4.77 -19.26 -17.99
N GLN A 24 5.37 -19.41 -19.18
CA GLN A 24 5.42 -18.33 -20.18
C GLN A 24 4.03 -17.83 -20.61
N LYS A 25 3.03 -18.73 -20.60
CA LYS A 25 1.62 -18.42 -20.91
C LYS A 25 0.94 -17.51 -19.88
N TYR A 26 1.51 -17.35 -18.67
CA TYR A 26 0.95 -16.51 -17.61
C TYR A 26 0.73 -15.06 -18.07
N ARG A 27 1.72 -14.49 -18.78
CA ARG A 27 1.64 -13.10 -19.23
C ARG A 27 0.49 -12.86 -20.20
N ALA A 28 0.32 -13.76 -21.16
CA ALA A 28 -0.76 -13.67 -22.14
C ALA A 28 -2.14 -13.85 -21.48
N ALA A 29 -2.26 -14.78 -20.54
CA ALA A 29 -3.50 -14.97 -19.77
C ALA A 29 -3.83 -13.75 -18.90
N LEU A 30 -2.81 -13.16 -18.25
CA LEU A 30 -2.97 -11.96 -17.43
C LEU A 30 -3.35 -10.73 -18.28
N ASP A 31 -2.74 -10.56 -19.45
CA ASP A 31 -3.09 -9.49 -20.41
C ASP A 31 -4.56 -9.57 -20.82
N ALA A 32 -5.04 -10.75 -21.20
CA ALA A 32 -6.44 -10.96 -21.59
C ALA A 32 -7.41 -10.61 -20.45
N VAL A 33 -7.09 -11.04 -19.22
CA VAL A 33 -7.88 -10.71 -18.02
C VAL A 33 -7.89 -9.21 -17.75
N LEU A 34 -6.72 -8.54 -17.82
CA LEU A 34 -6.62 -7.10 -17.56
C LEU A 34 -7.39 -6.28 -18.60
N ARG A 35 -7.30 -6.63 -19.89
CA ARG A 35 -8.06 -5.93 -20.96
C ARG A 35 -9.56 -6.09 -20.80
N ASN A 36 -10.03 -7.26 -20.38
CA ASN A 36 -11.45 -7.50 -20.17
C ASN A 36 -11.97 -6.79 -18.91
N THR A 37 -11.22 -6.89 -17.80
CA THR A 37 -11.65 -6.31 -16.51
C THR A 37 -11.54 -4.79 -16.46
N TYR A 38 -10.55 -4.22 -17.16
CA TYR A 38 -10.32 -2.77 -17.23
C TYR A 38 -10.62 -2.24 -18.63
N ALA A 39 -11.72 -2.70 -19.25
CA ALA A 39 -12.13 -2.26 -20.58
C ALA A 39 -12.27 -0.71 -20.68
N PHE A 40 -12.62 -0.04 -19.58
CA PHE A 40 -12.71 1.42 -19.49
C PHE A 40 -11.37 2.17 -19.60
N LEU A 41 -10.24 1.46 -19.53
CA LEU A 41 -8.88 2.00 -19.68
C LEU A 41 -8.26 1.67 -21.04
N LYS A 42 -9.01 1.06 -21.96
CA LYS A 42 -8.48 0.60 -23.25
C LYS A 42 -7.90 1.73 -24.11
N ASP A 43 -8.45 2.94 -23.98
CA ASP A 43 -8.05 4.11 -24.76
C ASP A 43 -6.95 4.94 -24.09
N VAL A 44 -6.41 4.46 -22.96
CA VAL A 44 -5.40 5.17 -22.17
C VAL A 44 -4.01 4.68 -22.51
N ASP A 45 -3.16 5.60 -22.96
CA ASP A 45 -1.73 5.33 -23.10
C ASP A 45 -1.03 5.42 -21.75
N LEU A 46 -0.68 4.24 -21.22
CA LEU A 46 0.01 4.07 -19.94
C LEU A 46 1.46 4.60 -19.95
N SER A 47 2.02 4.93 -21.11
CA SER A 47 3.36 5.48 -21.22
C SER A 47 3.42 6.99 -20.93
N SER A 48 2.35 7.72 -21.26
CA SER A 48 2.27 9.17 -21.19
C SER A 48 1.34 9.71 -20.11
N ILE A 49 0.36 8.91 -19.65
CA ILE A 49 -0.64 9.36 -18.67
C ILE A 49 -0.02 9.73 -17.31
N THR A 50 -0.57 10.77 -16.69
CA THR A 50 -0.21 11.18 -15.32
C THR A 50 -0.99 10.39 -14.26
N PRO A 51 -0.44 10.22 -13.04
CA PRO A 51 -1.15 9.54 -11.95
C PRO A 51 -2.53 10.15 -11.65
N ALA A 52 -2.66 11.48 -11.69
CA ALA A 52 -3.93 12.17 -11.45
C ALA A 52 -5.00 11.83 -12.51
N GLN A 53 -4.62 11.86 -13.79
CA GLN A 53 -5.51 11.48 -14.88
C GLN A 53 -5.95 10.01 -14.78
N LEU A 54 -5.05 9.13 -14.35
CA LEU A 54 -5.37 7.72 -14.13
C LEU A 54 -6.38 7.57 -13.00
N THR A 55 -6.20 8.27 -11.87
CA THR A 55 -7.15 8.25 -10.75
C THR A 55 -8.53 8.76 -11.15
N THR A 56 -8.61 9.85 -11.93
CA THR A 56 -9.90 10.37 -12.43
C THR A 56 -10.65 9.36 -13.29
N ARG A 57 -9.96 8.52 -14.06
CA ARG A 57 -10.60 7.43 -14.82
C ARG A 57 -11.18 6.34 -13.92
N PHE A 58 -10.54 6.06 -12.79
CA PHE A 58 -11.07 5.14 -11.79
C PHE A 58 -12.22 5.77 -10.96
N GLU A 59 -12.23 7.09 -10.77
CA GLU A 59 -13.34 7.82 -10.14
C GLU A 59 -14.64 7.66 -10.92
N CYS A 60 -14.59 7.69 -12.26
CA CYS A 60 -15.77 7.52 -13.12
C CYS A 60 -16.51 6.18 -12.92
N VAL A 61 -15.85 5.18 -12.31
CA VAL A 61 -16.42 3.85 -12.04
C VAL A 61 -17.10 3.79 -10.66
N GLY A 62 -17.07 4.87 -9.87
CA GLY A 62 -17.78 4.98 -8.60
C GLY A 62 -17.07 4.32 -7.41
N TYR A 63 -15.76 4.08 -7.50
CA TYR A 63 -14.99 3.56 -6.37
C TYR A 63 -14.85 4.61 -5.25
N ALA A 64 -14.89 4.18 -3.99
CA ALA A 64 -14.51 5.03 -2.87
C ALA A 64 -13.02 5.42 -2.97
N ALA A 65 -12.67 6.65 -2.57
CA ALA A 65 -11.30 7.20 -2.69
C ALA A 65 -10.21 6.31 -2.07
N SER A 66 -10.50 5.63 -0.95
CA SER A 66 -9.57 4.69 -0.30
C SER A 66 -9.31 3.42 -1.11
N VAL A 67 -10.28 2.99 -1.92
CA VAL A 67 -10.20 1.81 -2.79
C VAL A 67 -9.53 2.18 -4.12
N GLN A 68 -9.72 3.40 -4.60
CA GLN A 68 -9.12 3.88 -5.86
C GLN A 68 -7.60 3.79 -5.84
N THR A 69 -6.94 4.33 -4.81
CA THR A 69 -5.47 4.29 -4.71
C THR A 69 -4.94 2.86 -4.74
N ARG A 70 -5.64 1.92 -4.09
CA ARG A 70 -5.28 0.49 -4.08
C ARG A 70 -5.53 -0.16 -5.43
N ALA A 71 -6.66 0.14 -6.07
CA ALA A 71 -7.03 -0.39 -7.37
C ALA A 71 -6.06 0.09 -8.47
N VAL A 72 -5.70 1.37 -8.47
CA VAL A 72 -4.70 1.95 -9.37
C VAL A 72 -3.34 1.27 -9.16
N SER A 73 -2.90 1.15 -7.91
CA SER A 73 -1.63 0.47 -7.58
C SER A 73 -1.63 -1.00 -8.01
N PHE A 74 -2.74 -1.71 -7.80
CA PHE A 74 -2.91 -3.10 -8.23
C PHE A 74 -2.85 -3.21 -9.76
N PHE A 75 -3.58 -2.36 -10.48
CA PHE A 75 -3.61 -2.34 -11.94
C PHE A 75 -2.22 -2.09 -12.54
N LEU A 76 -1.47 -1.11 -12.01
CA LEU A 76 -0.11 -0.82 -12.49
C LEU A 76 0.85 -1.99 -12.22
N ASN A 77 0.75 -2.64 -11.07
CA ASN A 77 1.57 -3.82 -10.76
C ASN A 77 1.21 -5.02 -11.64
N ALA A 78 -0.09 -5.24 -11.89
CA ALA A 78 -0.55 -6.30 -12.76
C ALA A 78 -0.15 -6.05 -14.23
N GLY A 79 -0.28 -4.81 -14.72
CA GLY A 79 0.20 -4.41 -16.05
C GLY A 79 1.71 -4.58 -16.19
N ALA A 80 2.49 -4.23 -15.16
CA ALA A 80 3.93 -4.47 -15.16
C ALA A 80 4.26 -5.97 -15.24
N ALA A 81 3.51 -6.82 -14.52
CA ALA A 81 3.66 -8.27 -14.59
C ALA A 81 3.29 -8.85 -15.97
N ALA A 82 2.24 -8.31 -16.60
CA ALA A 82 1.82 -8.63 -17.96
C ALA A 82 2.82 -8.16 -19.03
N GLY A 83 3.72 -7.23 -18.69
CA GLY A 83 4.74 -6.70 -19.59
C GLY A 83 4.32 -5.44 -20.35
N TRP A 84 3.34 -4.68 -19.83
CA TRP A 84 2.89 -3.44 -20.46
C TRP A 84 3.93 -2.31 -20.31
N PRO A 85 4.08 -1.45 -21.33
CA PRO A 85 4.94 -0.28 -21.25
C PRO A 85 4.31 0.77 -20.33
N ILE A 86 4.75 0.82 -19.08
CA ILE A 86 4.28 1.77 -18.07
C ILE A 86 5.29 2.91 -17.96
N GLY A 87 4.80 4.14 -18.08
CA GLY A 87 5.64 5.34 -18.00
C GLY A 87 6.32 5.49 -16.63
N PRO A 88 7.55 6.04 -16.56
CA PRO A 88 8.29 6.19 -15.31
C PRO A 88 7.56 7.05 -14.28
N ARG A 89 6.71 7.99 -14.74
CA ARG A 89 5.88 8.86 -13.89
C ARG A 89 4.83 8.09 -13.07
N LEU A 90 4.35 6.97 -13.60
CA LEU A 90 3.40 6.09 -12.91
C LEU A 90 4.10 5.12 -11.94
N MET A 91 5.43 5.06 -11.98
CA MET A 91 6.24 4.20 -11.11
C MET A 91 6.77 4.93 -9.87
N PHE A 92 6.64 6.26 -9.79
CA PHE A 92 6.97 7.04 -8.60
C PHE A 92 5.96 6.78 -7.49
N GLY A 93 6.37 6.02 -6.49
CA GLY A 93 5.50 5.44 -5.45
C GLY A 93 5.76 3.95 -5.24
N ARG A 94 6.51 3.31 -6.15
CA ARG A 94 7.17 2.02 -5.92
C ARG A 94 8.32 2.23 -4.92
N THR A 95 8.01 2.53 -3.66
CA THR A 95 8.84 2.04 -2.57
C THR A 95 8.72 0.51 -2.59
N LEU A 96 9.45 -0.11 -3.52
CA LEU A 96 10.03 -1.39 -3.28
C LEU A 96 10.84 -1.19 -2.00
N SER A 97 10.29 -1.65 -0.88
CA SER A 97 11.04 -1.90 0.33
C SER A 97 12.06 -2.99 -0.01
N ARG A 98 13.12 -2.56 -0.67
CA ARG A 98 14.29 -3.34 -1.01
C ARG A 98 15.44 -2.39 -0.82
N LYS A 99 16.26 -2.72 0.20
CA LYS A 99 17.67 -2.36 0.42
C LYS A 99 17.88 -1.75 1.82
N GLY A 100 18.04 -2.61 2.82
CA GLY A 100 19.35 -2.82 3.41
C GLY A 100 20.53 -2.95 2.43
N ARG A 101 21.64 -2.30 2.81
CA ARG A 101 23.01 -2.28 2.25
C ARG A 101 23.34 -1.18 1.23
N SER A 102 23.91 -0.12 1.82
CA SER A 102 25.00 0.78 1.40
C SER A 102 25.27 1.04 -0.07
N ALA A 103 25.22 2.32 -0.44
CA ALA A 103 26.37 3.04 -0.98
C ALA A 103 26.22 4.53 -0.63
N ILE A 104 27.25 5.05 0.03
CA ILE A 104 27.46 6.44 0.43
C ILE A 104 27.69 7.27 -0.85
N VAL A 105 26.89 8.33 -1.09
CA VAL A 105 27.30 9.67 -1.55
C VAL A 105 26.11 10.64 -1.33
N GLU A 106 26.23 11.55 -0.36
CA GLU A 106 25.65 12.91 -0.35
C GLU A 106 26.85 13.89 -0.38
N PRO A 107 26.73 15.21 -0.68
CA PRO A 107 25.54 16.07 -0.70
C PRO A 107 25.42 16.93 -1.99
N LEU A 108 24.31 17.61 -2.36
CA LEU A 108 23.83 18.87 -1.78
C LEU A 108 22.41 19.22 -2.30
N LEU A 109 21.58 19.67 -1.36
CA LEU A 109 20.17 20.11 -1.40
C LEU A 109 20.02 21.57 -1.93
N PRO A 110 18.82 22.10 -2.29
CA PRO A 110 17.62 22.09 -1.46
C PRO A 110 16.32 21.68 -2.16
N ARG A 111 15.74 20.58 -1.65
CA ARG A 111 14.31 20.26 -1.74
C ARG A 111 13.68 20.50 -0.35
N ARG A 112 12.80 21.50 -0.27
CA ARG A 112 11.81 21.72 0.81
C ARG A 112 10.43 21.71 0.14
N LEU A 113 9.35 21.08 0.61
CA LEU A 113 8.97 20.42 1.87
C LEU A 113 8.14 19.16 1.52
N GLY A 114 8.09 18.07 2.31
CA GLY A 114 8.64 17.87 3.64
C GLY A 114 7.59 17.86 4.75
N THR A 115 6.57 17.02 4.67
CA THR A 115 5.78 16.61 5.85
C THR A 115 5.52 15.11 5.78
N SER A 116 5.74 14.39 6.90
CA SER A 116 5.45 12.96 7.09
C SER A 116 6.58 11.93 6.89
N ARG A 117 7.85 12.27 7.12
CA ARG A 117 8.85 11.25 7.55
C ARG A 117 9.48 11.58 8.89
N PHE A 118 9.81 12.85 9.12
CA PHE A 118 10.34 13.33 10.41
C PHE A 118 9.36 13.16 11.57
N ASP A 119 8.07 13.34 11.32
CA ASP A 119 7.03 13.21 12.35
C ASP A 119 6.79 11.75 12.73
N GLU A 120 6.79 10.85 11.74
CA GLU A 120 6.67 9.40 11.98
C GLU A 120 7.88 8.85 12.74
N SER A 121 9.11 9.25 12.38
CA SER A 121 10.31 8.87 13.13
C SER A 121 10.29 9.40 14.57
N ARG A 122 9.75 10.60 14.81
CA ARG A 122 9.58 11.14 16.17
C ARG A 122 8.51 10.40 16.98
N ARG A 123 7.41 9.98 16.33
CA ARG A 123 6.38 9.13 16.94
C ARG A 123 6.92 7.76 17.34
N LEU A 124 7.70 7.13 16.47
CA LEU A 124 8.34 5.84 16.77
C LEU A 124 9.31 5.96 17.94
N THR A 125 10.19 6.97 17.93
CA THR A 125 11.14 7.20 19.05
C THR A 125 10.46 7.54 20.37
N LEU A 126 9.32 8.24 20.36
CA LEU A 126 8.55 8.51 21.57
C LEU A 126 7.80 7.27 22.06
N THR A 127 7.29 6.45 21.15
CA THR A 127 6.63 5.18 21.48
C THR A 127 7.62 4.18 22.08
N GLU A 128 8.83 4.08 21.52
CA GLU A 128 9.93 3.25 22.06
C GLU A 128 10.31 3.67 23.48
N ARG A 129 10.41 4.98 23.74
CA ARG A 129 10.68 5.52 25.08
C ARG A 129 9.56 5.23 26.09
N ILE A 130 8.31 5.16 25.65
CA ILE A 130 7.19 4.79 26.51
C ILE A 130 7.27 3.30 26.83
N ILE A 131 7.49 2.45 25.83
CA ILE A 131 7.59 0.99 26.03
C ILE A 131 8.72 0.64 27.01
N ASP A 132 9.86 1.31 26.95
CA ASP A 132 10.99 1.16 27.89
C ASP A 132 10.63 1.47 29.36
N LYS A 133 9.58 2.27 29.61
CA LYS A 133 9.14 2.64 30.96
C LYS A 133 8.08 1.72 31.54
N PHE A 134 7.52 0.84 30.72
CA PHE A 134 6.53 -0.13 31.20
C PHE A 134 7.25 -1.42 31.60
N PRO A 135 6.85 -2.05 32.72
CA PRO A 135 7.33 -3.38 33.03
C PRO A 135 6.87 -4.35 31.93
N ASP A 136 7.70 -5.36 31.66
CA ASP A 136 7.37 -6.44 30.73
C ASP A 136 6.02 -7.06 31.11
N PHE A 137 5.19 -7.33 30.09
CA PHE A 137 3.88 -7.92 30.31
C PHE A 137 4.02 -9.35 30.83
N ASP A 138 3.50 -9.62 32.01
CA ASP A 138 3.43 -10.97 32.56
C ASP A 138 2.01 -11.55 32.44
N PRO A 139 1.82 -12.64 31.68
CA PRO A 139 0.52 -13.29 31.56
C PRO A 139 0.01 -13.90 32.88
N ALA A 140 0.88 -14.13 33.86
CA ALA A 140 0.54 -14.68 35.18
C ALA A 140 -0.04 -13.63 36.15
N TRP A 141 -0.01 -12.34 35.80
CA TRP A 141 -0.66 -11.30 36.59
C TRP A 141 -2.17 -11.51 36.72
N SER A 142 -2.74 -11.02 37.82
CA SER A 142 -4.18 -11.08 38.02
C SER A 142 -4.93 -10.32 36.92
N ALA A 143 -6.18 -10.70 36.65
CA ALA A 143 -6.99 -10.04 35.63
C ALA A 143 -7.10 -8.52 35.86
N ARG A 144 -7.08 -8.07 37.13
CA ARG A 144 -7.13 -6.66 37.52
C ARG A 144 -5.82 -5.92 37.19
N GLU A 145 -4.67 -6.55 37.42
CA GLU A 145 -3.35 -5.99 37.10
C GLU A 145 -3.15 -5.89 35.59
N ARG A 146 -3.50 -6.93 34.84
CA ARG A 146 -3.46 -6.91 33.37
C ARG A 146 -4.35 -5.80 32.81
N ALA A 147 -5.59 -5.68 33.28
CA ALA A 147 -6.51 -4.63 32.84
C ALA A 147 -5.99 -3.22 33.16
N THR A 148 -5.34 -3.05 34.31
CA THR A 148 -4.74 -1.77 34.73
C THR A 148 -3.52 -1.44 33.87
N TRP A 149 -2.66 -2.42 33.59
CA TRP A 149 -1.53 -2.28 32.68
C TRP A 149 -1.98 -1.86 31.27
N TYR A 150 -2.96 -2.56 30.69
CA TYR A 150 -3.51 -2.20 29.37
C TYR A 150 -4.14 -0.80 29.36
N ARG A 151 -4.80 -0.40 30.46
CA ARG A 151 -5.39 0.93 30.60
C ARG A 151 -4.33 2.02 30.50
N HIS A 152 -3.26 1.89 31.30
CA HIS A 152 -2.17 2.87 31.33
C HIS A 152 -1.39 2.92 30.01
N LEU A 153 -1.15 1.77 29.36
CA LEU A 153 -0.51 1.74 28.05
C LEU A 153 -1.35 2.46 26.99
N ASN A 154 -2.66 2.17 26.95
CA ASN A 154 -3.58 2.79 25.99
C ASN A 154 -3.72 4.30 26.23
N GLU A 155 -3.69 4.74 27.49
CA GLU A 155 -3.66 6.16 27.85
C GLU A 155 -2.37 6.84 27.35
N ALA A 156 -1.21 6.23 27.55
CA ALA A 156 0.06 6.75 27.07
C ALA A 156 0.08 6.86 25.53
N LEU A 157 -0.40 5.85 24.80
CA LEU A 157 -0.49 5.86 23.34
C LEU A 157 -1.46 6.95 22.82
N LYS A 158 -2.54 7.22 23.54
CA LYS A 158 -3.46 8.34 23.20
C LYS A 158 -2.75 9.69 23.31
N VAL A 159 -1.93 9.90 24.34
CA VAL A 159 -1.15 11.14 24.50
C VAL A 159 -0.14 11.31 23.37
N VAL A 160 0.54 10.23 22.94
CA VAL A 160 1.42 10.25 21.75
C VAL A 160 0.65 10.71 20.52
N ASN A 161 -0.50 10.10 20.26
CA ASN A 161 -1.28 10.40 19.06
C ASN A 161 -1.85 11.84 19.09
N ALA A 162 -2.32 12.30 20.25
CA ALA A 162 -2.81 13.66 20.45
C ALA A 162 -1.70 14.72 20.31
N SER A 163 -0.51 14.45 20.87
CA SER A 163 0.65 15.37 20.78
C SER A 163 1.14 15.58 19.34
N ALA A 164 0.96 14.58 18.50
CA ALA A 164 1.29 14.66 17.08
C ALA A 164 0.22 15.38 16.25
N ASN A 165 -1.04 15.35 16.68
CA ASN A 165 -2.13 16.05 15.98
C ASN A 165 -2.21 17.54 16.36
N ALA A 166 -1.77 17.92 17.56
CA ALA A 166 -1.83 19.30 18.08
C ALA A 166 -0.70 20.22 17.57
N ARG A 167 0.26 19.70 16.80
CA ARG A 167 1.40 20.47 16.24
C ARG A 167 1.33 20.67 14.73
N ARG A 168 0.16 20.42 14.14
CA ARG A 168 -0.22 20.79 12.77
C ARG A 168 -1.02 22.08 12.79
#